data_AF-A0AB34HQF0-F1
#
_entry.id   AF-A0AB34HQF0-F1
#
_cell.length_a   1.000
_cell.length_b   1.000
_cell.length_c   1.000
_cell.angle_alpha   90.00
_cell.angle_beta   90.00
_cell.angle_gamma   90.00
#
_symmetry.space_group_name_H-M   'P 1'
#
loop_
_entity.id
_entity.type
_entity.pdbx_description
1 polymer ?
#
loop_
_entity_poly.entity_id
_entity_poly.type
_entity_poly.pdbx_seq_one_letter_code
_entity_poly.pdbx_strand_id
1 'polypeptide(L)'
;MSYDHKPEGEVELACIKNAGGKVTMDGLVNGGLNLSRAIGDHFYERNKNLPPEEQMTSALPDIKVLTLTGNHKSMVIACDGIWNVMSSQEVIDFIQSKIGQRDENRELRLFSSIVEELLDHCLAPDTSGDTALQLESGKQKLVEELSTEEAEANGNSDNKKKAKQD
;
A
#
# COMPACT_ATOMS: atom_id res chain seq x y z
N MET A 1 -2.13 12.13 1.64
CA MET A 1 -1.73 11.09 0.66
C MET A 1 -0.23 11.22 0.39
N SER A 2 0.42 10.10 0.05
CA SER A 2 1.78 10.07 -0.49
C SER A 2 1.81 10.60 -1.93
N TYR A 3 3.00 10.78 -2.47
CA TYR A 3 3.24 11.02 -3.89
C TYR A 3 4.02 9.84 -4.43
N ASP A 4 3.63 9.34 -5.60
CA ASP A 4 4.28 8.18 -6.20
C ASP A 4 5.57 8.61 -6.89
N HIS A 5 6.66 7.89 -6.63
CA HIS A 5 7.97 8.18 -7.22
C HIS A 5 8.13 7.39 -8.52
N LYS A 6 7.48 7.90 -9.56
CA LYS A 6 7.55 7.35 -10.91
C LYS A 6 8.79 7.87 -11.64
N PRO A 7 9.56 7.03 -12.36
CA PRO A 7 10.75 7.44 -13.11
C PRO A 7 10.56 8.64 -14.05
N GLU A 8 9.36 8.84 -14.56
CA GLU A 8 8.97 9.92 -15.47
C GLU A 8 8.71 11.25 -14.77
N GLY A 9 8.54 11.24 -13.43
CA GLY A 9 8.35 12.44 -12.63
C GLY A 9 9.58 13.34 -12.71
N GLU A 10 9.37 14.66 -12.79
CA GLU A 10 10.44 15.63 -13.10
C GLU A 10 11.69 15.49 -12.21
N VAL A 11 11.49 15.35 -10.89
CA VAL A 11 12.55 15.21 -9.89
C VAL A 11 13.32 13.90 -10.06
N GLU A 12 12.57 12.80 -10.19
CA GLU A 12 13.12 11.44 -10.31
C GLU A 12 13.85 11.26 -11.65
N LEU A 13 13.26 11.76 -12.75
CA LEU A 13 13.85 11.76 -14.08
C LEU A 13 15.17 12.54 -14.12
N ALA A 14 15.23 13.70 -13.45
CA ALA A 14 16.45 14.48 -13.34
C ALA A 14 17.53 13.71 -12.56
N CYS A 15 17.17 13.09 -11.44
CA CYS A 15 18.08 12.25 -10.65
C CYS A 15 18.65 11.09 -11.50
N ILE A 16 17.78 10.33 -12.16
CA ILE A 16 18.16 9.21 -13.04
C ILE A 16 19.13 9.66 -14.12
N LYS A 17 18.86 10.79 -14.80
CA LYS A 17 19.72 11.33 -15.85
C LYS A 17 21.08 11.79 -15.30
N ASN A 18 21.10 12.46 -14.16
CA ASN A 18 22.33 12.91 -13.50
C ASN A 18 23.20 11.73 -13.04
N ALA A 19 22.57 10.62 -12.63
CA ALA A 19 23.23 9.37 -12.30
C ALA A 19 23.74 8.58 -13.52
N GLY A 20 23.49 9.06 -14.74
CA GLY A 20 23.92 8.44 -16.00
C GLY A 20 22.94 7.42 -16.58
N GLY A 21 21.73 7.34 -16.03
CA GLY A 21 20.65 6.48 -16.51
C GLY A 21 19.76 7.16 -17.55
N LYS A 22 18.78 6.40 -18.02
CA LYS A 22 17.70 6.87 -18.91
C LYS A 22 16.37 6.24 -18.50
N VAL A 23 15.28 6.89 -18.86
CA VAL A 23 13.92 6.35 -18.70
C VAL A 23 13.38 6.04 -20.10
N THR A 24 12.86 4.83 -20.30
CA THR A 24 12.22 4.44 -21.56
C THR A 24 10.86 5.12 -21.73
N MET A 25 10.27 5.01 -22.93
CA MET A 25 8.92 5.54 -23.16
C MET A 25 7.87 4.85 -22.28
N ASP A 26 8.11 3.60 -21.91
CA ASP A 26 7.25 2.80 -21.03
C ASP A 26 7.61 2.96 -19.53
N GLY A 27 8.36 4.01 -19.16
CA GLY A 27 8.62 4.34 -17.76
C GLY A 27 9.72 3.54 -17.06
N LEU A 28 10.55 2.79 -17.80
CA LEU A 28 11.55 1.90 -17.20
C LEU A 28 12.92 2.57 -17.11
N VAL A 29 13.52 2.57 -15.92
CA VAL A 29 14.92 2.95 -15.66
C VAL A 29 15.84 1.94 -16.37
N ASN A 30 16.60 2.43 -17.34
CA ASN A 30 17.46 1.64 -18.23
C ASN A 30 16.76 0.43 -18.90
N GLY A 31 15.42 0.46 -19.01
CA GLY A 31 14.64 -0.64 -19.58
C GLY A 31 14.39 -1.81 -18.62
N GLY A 32 14.67 -1.68 -17.32
CA GLY A 32 14.54 -2.77 -16.36
C GLY A 32 13.54 -2.52 -15.23
N LEU A 33 13.60 -1.37 -14.55
CA LEU A 33 12.82 -1.11 -13.33
C LEU A 33 11.81 0.03 -13.53
N ASN A 34 10.56 -0.13 -13.11
CA ASN A 34 9.51 0.88 -13.20
C ASN A 34 9.34 1.74 -11.93
N LEU A 35 10.34 1.73 -11.04
CA LEU A 35 10.41 2.48 -9.79
C LEU A 35 11.66 3.35 -9.80
N SER A 36 11.56 4.58 -9.30
CA SER A 36 12.73 5.44 -9.07
C SER A 36 13.23 5.39 -7.62
N ARG A 37 12.43 4.86 -6.70
CA ARG A 37 12.82 4.67 -5.30
C ARG A 37 12.43 3.29 -4.81
N ALA A 38 13.40 2.57 -4.27
CA ALA A 38 13.26 1.22 -3.78
C ALA A 38 14.42 0.86 -2.85
N ILE A 39 14.23 -0.20 -2.05
CA ILE A 39 15.30 -0.77 -1.22
C ILE A 39 15.75 -2.08 -1.86
N GLY A 40 17.05 -2.23 -2.09
CA GLY A 40 17.66 -3.49 -2.54
C GLY A 40 18.02 -3.56 -4.02
N ASP A 41 17.75 -2.51 -4.79
CA ASP A 41 18.04 -2.40 -6.23
C ASP A 41 19.51 -2.01 -6.50
N HIS A 42 20.45 -2.71 -5.85
CA HIS A 42 21.87 -2.41 -5.86
C HIS A 42 22.53 -2.39 -7.24
N PHE A 43 21.86 -2.84 -8.31
CA PHE A 43 22.34 -2.66 -9.67
C PHE A 43 22.33 -1.19 -10.11
N TYR A 44 21.34 -0.43 -9.65
CA TYR A 44 21.09 0.96 -9.97
C TYR A 44 21.75 1.94 -8.97
N GLU A 45 22.31 1.42 -7.87
CA GLU A 45 22.94 2.15 -6.77
C GLU A 45 24.49 2.02 -6.76
N ARG A 46 25.12 1.99 -7.94
CA ARG A 46 26.57 1.69 -8.06
C ARG A 46 27.45 2.88 -8.43
N ASN A 47 26.87 4.08 -8.57
CA ASN A 47 27.65 5.25 -8.93
C ASN A 47 28.50 5.70 -7.74
N LYS A 48 29.80 5.38 -7.76
CA LYS A 48 30.76 5.67 -6.70
C LYS A 48 31.02 7.18 -6.49
N ASN A 49 30.62 8.01 -7.45
CA ASN A 49 30.82 9.45 -7.40
C ASN A 49 29.60 10.19 -6.85
N LEU A 50 28.49 9.49 -6.60
CA LEU A 50 27.26 10.07 -6.09
C LEU A 50 26.93 9.52 -4.70
N PRO A 51 26.31 10.31 -3.82
CA PRO A 51 25.78 9.81 -2.57
C PRO A 51 24.62 8.82 -2.80
N PRO A 52 24.22 8.02 -1.78
CA PRO A 52 23.14 7.04 -1.90
C PRO A 52 21.81 7.62 -2.39
N GLU A 53 21.49 8.85 -2.00
CA GLU A 53 20.24 9.53 -2.34
C GLU A 53 20.16 10.04 -3.78
N GLU A 54 21.30 10.17 -4.48
CA GLU A 54 21.41 10.66 -5.86
C GLU A 54 21.70 9.53 -6.87
N GLN A 55 21.50 8.27 -6.48
CA GLN A 55 21.60 7.13 -7.39
C GLN A 55 20.42 7.09 -8.37
N MET A 56 20.51 6.27 -9.43
CA MET A 56 19.39 6.11 -10.38
C MET A 56 18.11 5.63 -9.69
N THR A 57 18.27 4.81 -8.66
CA THR A 57 17.21 4.44 -7.73
C THR A 57 17.63 4.84 -6.32
N SER A 58 16.78 5.57 -5.60
CA SER A 58 17.10 6.04 -4.26
C SER A 58 16.34 5.26 -3.18
N ALA A 59 17.04 4.83 -2.14
CA ALA A 59 16.42 4.23 -0.95
C ALA A 59 15.89 5.29 0.04
N LEU A 60 16.04 6.58 -0.25
CA LEU A 60 15.63 7.68 0.62
C LEU A 60 14.10 7.88 0.60
N PRO A 61 13.40 7.65 1.72
CA PRO A 61 11.95 7.81 1.77
C PRO A 61 11.53 9.28 1.93
N ASP A 62 10.33 9.58 1.45
CA ASP A 62 9.64 10.82 1.78
C ASP A 62 8.93 10.68 3.13
N ILE A 63 9.24 11.57 4.07
CA ILE A 63 8.68 11.54 5.43
C ILE A 63 7.71 12.69 5.61
N LYS A 64 6.44 12.37 5.90
CA LYS A 64 5.42 13.34 6.33
C LYS A 64 4.94 12.98 7.73
N VAL A 65 4.99 13.94 8.64
CA VAL A 65 4.48 13.78 10.01
C VAL A 65 3.14 14.49 10.12
N LEU A 66 2.12 13.75 10.58
CA LEU A 66 0.76 14.25 10.72
C LEU A 66 0.28 14.02 12.16
N THR A 67 -0.32 15.04 12.77
CA THR A 67 -0.98 14.88 14.08
C THR A 67 -2.40 14.37 13.86
N LEU A 68 -2.71 13.21 14.43
CA LEU A 68 -4.05 12.65 14.35
C LEU A 68 -5.05 13.47 15.16
N THR A 69 -6.24 13.64 14.59
CA THR A 69 -7.38 14.33 15.19
C THR A 69 -8.62 13.47 15.01
N GLY A 70 -9.70 13.75 15.75
CA GLY A 70 -10.98 13.03 15.61
C GLY A 70 -11.64 13.11 14.23
N ASN A 71 -11.12 13.94 13.31
CA ASN A 71 -11.59 14.01 11.93
C ASN A 71 -10.97 12.91 11.04
N HIS A 72 -9.90 12.25 11.47
CA HIS A 72 -9.28 11.15 10.74
C HIS A 72 -10.03 9.87 11.04
N LYS A 73 -10.74 9.34 10.05
CA LYS A 73 -11.61 8.16 10.22
C LYS A 73 -10.94 6.85 9.81
N SER A 74 -10.05 6.91 8.82
CA SER A 74 -9.47 5.72 8.22
C SER A 74 -8.12 6.08 7.57
N MET A 75 -7.23 5.09 7.49
CA MET A 75 -6.00 5.14 6.71
C MET A 75 -6.01 3.89 5.83
N VAL A 76 -5.68 4.06 4.55
CA VAL A 76 -5.55 2.95 3.60
C VAL A 76 -4.11 2.94 3.11
N ILE A 77 -3.49 1.76 3.16
CA ILE A 77 -2.17 1.48 2.60
C ILE A 77 -2.37 0.33 1.61
N ALA A 78 -1.98 0.55 0.37
CA ALA A 78 -2.06 -0.44 -0.69
C ALA A 78 -0.94 -0.21 -1.70
N CYS A 79 -0.65 -1.22 -2.51
CA CYS A 79 0.27 -1.11 -3.64
C CYS A 79 -0.43 -0.55 -4.89
N ASP A 80 0.36 -0.23 -5.91
CA ASP A 80 -0.09 0.30 -7.21
C ASP A 80 -1.21 -0.51 -7.87
N GLY A 81 -1.30 -1.82 -7.61
CA GLY A 81 -2.37 -2.66 -8.17
C GLY A 81 -3.78 -2.19 -7.80
N ILE A 82 -3.96 -1.49 -6.68
CA ILE A 82 -5.21 -0.82 -6.32
C ILE A 82 -5.28 0.58 -6.93
N TRP A 83 -4.22 1.38 -6.78
CA TRP A 83 -4.22 2.79 -7.15
C TRP A 83 -4.24 3.03 -8.67
N ASN A 84 -3.83 2.03 -9.46
CA ASN A 84 -3.92 2.07 -10.92
C ASN A 84 -5.36 1.94 -11.44
N VAL A 85 -6.27 1.39 -10.63
CA VAL A 85 -7.66 1.09 -11.05
C VAL A 85 -8.68 1.93 -10.29
N MET A 86 -8.37 2.37 -9.07
CA MET A 86 -9.25 3.19 -8.25
C MET A 86 -8.48 4.39 -7.69
N SER A 87 -9.07 5.58 -7.78
CA SER A 87 -8.59 6.76 -7.08
C SER A 87 -8.72 6.59 -5.56
N SER A 88 -7.94 7.37 -4.83
CA SER A 88 -7.96 7.31 -3.36
C SER A 88 -9.34 7.63 -2.77
N GLN A 89 -10.12 8.51 -3.40
CA GLN A 89 -11.48 8.80 -2.94
C GLN A 89 -12.44 7.64 -3.23
N GLU A 90 -12.34 7.01 -4.40
CA GLU A 90 -13.15 5.83 -4.74
C GLU A 90 -12.91 4.68 -3.77
N VAL A 91 -11.66 4.42 -3.38
CA VAL A 91 -11.33 3.39 -2.38
C VAL A 91 -11.96 3.72 -1.02
N ILE A 92 -11.86 4.97 -0.58
CA ILE A 92 -12.45 5.40 0.70
C ILE A 92 -13.98 5.29 0.66
N ASP A 93 -14.61 5.74 -0.42
CA ASP A 93 -16.06 5.68 -0.58
C ASP A 93 -16.55 4.23 -0.64
N PHE A 94 -15.84 3.36 -1.34
CA PHE A 94 -16.12 1.92 -1.40
C PHE A 94 -16.12 1.30 0.01
N ILE A 95 -15.05 1.52 0.77
CA ILE A 95 -14.90 0.98 2.13
C ILE A 95 -15.98 1.56 3.06
N GLN A 96 -16.13 2.89 3.07
CA GLN A 96 -17.09 3.57 3.96
C GLN A 96 -18.54 3.19 3.67
N SER A 97 -18.88 2.93 2.41
CA SER A 97 -20.24 2.50 2.05
C SER A 97 -20.61 1.15 2.68
N LYS A 98 -19.61 0.29 2.99
CA LYS A 98 -19.78 -1.09 3.46
C LYS A 98 -19.58 -1.25 4.97
N ILE A 99 -18.84 -0.35 5.61
CA ILE A 99 -18.71 -0.33 7.07
C ILE A 99 -20.09 -0.17 7.71
N GLY A 100 -20.39 -1.00 8.70
CA GLY A 100 -21.67 -0.96 9.42
C GLY A 100 -22.83 -1.66 8.71
N GLN A 101 -22.63 -2.17 7.49
CA GLN A 101 -23.58 -3.07 6.86
C GLN A 101 -23.56 -4.45 7.55
N ARG A 102 -24.68 -5.16 7.47
CA ARG A 102 -24.80 -6.53 7.96
C ARG A 102 -24.76 -7.53 6.80
N ASP A 103 -24.17 -8.69 7.05
CA ASP A 103 -24.15 -9.82 6.12
C ASP A 103 -25.48 -10.59 6.11
N GLU A 104 -25.52 -11.70 5.37
CA GLU A 104 -26.68 -12.58 5.28
C GLU A 104 -27.09 -13.22 6.61
N ASN A 105 -26.13 -13.41 7.52
CA ASN A 105 -26.34 -13.93 8.87
C ASN A 105 -26.77 -12.84 9.85
N ARG A 106 -26.96 -11.61 9.36
CA ARG A 106 -27.26 -10.41 10.14
C ARG A 106 -26.13 -9.98 11.07
N GLU A 107 -24.91 -10.40 10.84
CA GLU A 107 -23.73 -9.94 11.58
C GLU A 107 -23.07 -8.76 10.88
N LEU A 108 -22.37 -7.92 11.64
CA LEU A 108 -21.64 -6.79 11.02
C LEU A 108 -20.55 -7.32 10.09
N ARG A 109 -20.44 -6.73 8.90
CA ARG A 109 -19.40 -7.10 7.95
C ARG A 109 -18.02 -6.83 8.54
N LEU A 110 -17.15 -7.83 8.44
CA LEU A 110 -15.74 -7.72 8.81
C LEU A 110 -14.97 -6.90 7.78
N PHE A 111 -13.93 -6.19 8.24
CA PHE A 111 -13.03 -5.46 7.34
C PHE A 111 -12.36 -6.37 6.31
N SER A 112 -11.98 -7.59 6.71
CA SER A 112 -11.41 -8.59 5.79
C SER A 112 -12.30 -8.85 4.58
N SER A 113 -13.60 -9.10 4.80
CA SER A 113 -14.57 -9.29 3.72
C SER A 113 -14.72 -8.06 2.81
N ILE A 114 -14.65 -6.86 3.38
CA ILE A 114 -14.74 -5.61 2.60
C ILE A 114 -13.47 -5.45 1.74
N VAL A 115 -12.30 -5.77 2.29
CA VAL A 115 -11.01 -5.71 1.58
C VAL A 115 -10.93 -6.78 0.49
N GLU A 116 -11.41 -8.00 0.74
CA GLU A 116 -11.51 -9.05 -0.29
C GLU A 116 -12.38 -8.59 -1.46
N GLU A 117 -13.54 -7.99 -1.18
CA GLU A 117 -14.42 -7.45 -2.22
C GLU A 117 -13.76 -6.30 -3.00
N LEU A 118 -12.99 -5.45 -2.32
CA LEU A 118 -12.20 -4.39 -2.97
C LEU A 118 -11.12 -4.99 -3.88
N LEU A 119 -10.40 -6.01 -3.41
CA LEU A 119 -9.38 -6.71 -4.18
C LEU A 119 -9.99 -7.37 -5.42
N ASP A 120 -11.10 -8.08 -5.26
CA ASP A 120 -11.84 -8.70 -6.36
C ASP A 120 -12.31 -7.66 -7.39
N HIS A 121 -12.68 -6.45 -6.95
CA HIS A 121 -13.03 -5.34 -7.84
C HIS A 121 -11.83 -4.81 -8.65
N CYS A 122 -10.62 -4.96 -8.12
CA CYS A 122 -9.38 -4.49 -8.73
C CYS A 122 -8.63 -5.57 -9.53
N LEU A 123 -9.16 -6.80 -9.59
CA LEU A 123 -8.53 -7.90 -10.31
C LEU A 123 -8.54 -7.66 -11.82
N ALA A 124 -7.40 -7.96 -12.43
CA ALA A 124 -7.26 -7.96 -13.88
C ALA A 124 -8.15 -9.04 -14.50
N PRO A 125 -8.78 -8.81 -15.66
CA PRO A 125 -9.48 -9.87 -16.38
C PRO A 125 -8.52 -10.93 -16.93
N ASP A 126 -7.27 -10.55 -17.22
CA ASP A 126 -6.20 -11.41 -17.72
C ASP A 126 -4.80 -10.87 -17.37
N THR A 127 -3.76 -11.62 -17.70
CA THR A 127 -2.36 -11.28 -17.44
C THR A 127 -1.70 -10.46 -18.55
N SER A 128 -2.46 -10.01 -19.55
CA SER A 128 -1.92 -9.30 -20.73
C SER A 128 -1.79 -7.79 -20.53
N GLY A 129 -2.29 -7.25 -19.41
CA GLY A 129 -2.22 -5.84 -19.05
C GLY A 129 -1.18 -5.49 -17.98
N ASP A 130 -0.62 -4.28 -18.06
CA ASP A 130 0.47 -3.79 -17.21
C ASP A 130 0.04 -3.33 -15.79
N THR A 131 -1.25 -3.34 -15.45
CA THR A 131 -1.77 -2.42 -14.41
C THR A 131 -2.56 -3.01 -13.25
N ALA A 132 -2.84 -4.31 -13.19
CA ALA A 132 -3.78 -4.85 -12.19
C ALA A 132 -3.17 -5.91 -11.26
N LEU A 133 -3.83 -6.12 -10.11
CA LEU A 133 -3.49 -7.17 -9.15
C LEU A 133 -3.52 -8.53 -9.85
N GLN A 134 -2.34 -9.12 -10.03
CA GLN A 134 -2.17 -10.46 -10.57
C GLN A 134 -2.26 -11.46 -9.40
N LEU A 135 -3.33 -12.25 -9.36
CA LEU A 135 -3.47 -13.31 -8.35
C LEU A 135 -2.80 -14.60 -8.87
N GLU A 136 -1.49 -14.74 -8.66
CA GLU A 136 -0.85 -16.06 -8.72
C GLU A 136 -1.28 -16.86 -7.49
N SER A 137 -2.41 -17.56 -7.59
CA SER A 137 -2.88 -18.68 -6.72
C SER A 137 -2.59 -18.62 -5.19
N GLY A 138 -2.57 -17.43 -4.59
CA GLY A 138 -2.12 -17.21 -3.21
C GLY A 138 -3.19 -16.71 -2.24
N LYS A 139 -4.46 -17.12 -2.38
CA LYS A 139 -5.58 -16.68 -1.50
C LYS A 139 -5.42 -17.00 0.00
N GLN A 140 -4.36 -17.66 0.43
CA GLN A 140 -4.29 -18.21 1.79
C GLN A 140 -3.57 -17.33 2.84
N LYS A 141 -2.78 -16.31 2.48
CA LYS A 141 -1.80 -15.74 3.44
C LYS A 141 -2.12 -14.37 4.06
N LEU A 142 -3.05 -13.59 3.49
CA LEU A 142 -3.38 -12.24 4.01
C LEU A 142 -4.48 -12.25 5.10
N VAL A 143 -5.23 -13.33 5.23
CA VAL A 143 -6.37 -13.41 6.18
C VAL A 143 -5.93 -13.78 7.61
N GLU A 144 -4.74 -14.39 7.78
CA GLU A 144 -4.25 -14.85 9.09
C GLU A 144 -3.71 -13.74 10.00
N GLU A 145 -3.18 -12.62 9.47
CA GLU A 145 -2.56 -11.58 10.32
C GLU A 145 -3.56 -10.54 10.87
N LEU A 146 -4.68 -10.31 10.18
CA LEU A 146 -5.72 -9.36 10.62
C LEU A 146 -6.64 -9.93 11.71
N SER A 147 -6.76 -11.26 11.78
CA SER A 147 -7.62 -11.94 12.75
C SER A 147 -6.97 -12.06 14.13
N THR A 148 -5.64 -11.96 14.24
CA THR A 148 -4.92 -11.98 15.52
C THR A 148 -5.01 -10.65 16.30
N GLU A 149 -5.09 -9.50 15.63
CA GLU A 149 -5.17 -8.20 16.33
C GLU A 149 -6.59 -7.88 16.87
N GLU A 150 -7.66 -8.34 16.21
CA GLU A 150 -9.03 -8.17 16.73
C GLU A 150 -9.33 -9.02 17.97
N ALA A 151 -8.61 -10.14 18.16
CA ALA A 151 -8.75 -11.00 19.33
C ALA A 151 -8.07 -10.42 20.59
N GLU A 152 -6.93 -9.73 20.43
CA GLU A 152 -6.20 -9.12 21.56
C GLU A 152 -6.86 -7.84 22.08
N ALA A 153 -7.52 -7.06 21.20
CA ALA A 153 -8.23 -5.85 21.59
C ALA A 153 -9.50 -6.13 22.43
N ASN A 154 -10.15 -7.28 22.23
CA ASN A 154 -11.40 -7.65 22.91
C ASN A 154 -11.18 -8.48 24.20
N GLY A 155 -9.95 -8.93 24.48
CA GLY A 155 -9.66 -9.82 25.62
C GLY A 155 -9.37 -9.12 26.96
N ASN A 156 -9.24 -7.79 27.02
CA ASN A 156 -8.65 -7.11 28.18
C ASN A 156 -9.62 -6.25 29.03
N SER A 157 -10.94 -6.31 28.81
CA SER A 157 -11.90 -5.49 29.57
C SER A 157 -12.52 -6.15 30.82
N ASP A 158 -12.36 -7.46 31.03
CA ASP A 158 -13.17 -8.18 32.04
C ASP A 158 -12.48 -8.53 33.38
N ASN A 159 -11.21 -8.17 33.59
CA ASN A 159 -10.48 -8.54 34.83
C ASN A 159 -10.16 -7.40 35.82
N LYS A 160 -11.02 -6.38 35.90
CA LYS A 160 -10.88 -5.29 36.89
C LYS A 160 -12.16 -4.92 37.64
N LYS A 161 -12.93 -5.90 38.14
CA LYS A 161 -14.04 -5.64 39.10
C LYS A 161 -14.18 -6.61 40.29
N LYS A 162 -13.17 -7.41 40.64
CA LYS A 162 -13.21 -8.22 41.87
C LYS A 162 -11.91 -8.14 42.67
N ALA A 163 -11.72 -7.03 43.39
CA ALA A 163 -10.78 -6.94 44.52
C ALA A 163 -11.09 -5.69 45.34
N LYS A 164 -12.23 -5.67 46.04
CA LYS A 164 -12.46 -4.79 47.20
C LYS A 164 -13.67 -5.27 48.01
N GLN A 165 -13.46 -6.36 48.74
CA GLN A 165 -14.22 -6.70 49.94
C GLN A 165 -13.40 -7.74 50.69
N ASP A 166 -12.61 -7.24 51.64
CA ASP A 166 -12.46 -7.72 53.03
C ASP A 166 -11.32 -6.93 53.70
#